data_AF-A0A7V9KC67-F1
#
_entry.id   AF-A0A7V9KC67-F1
#
_cell.length_a   1.000
_cell.length_b   1.000
_cell.length_c   1.000
_cell.angle_alpha   90.00
_cell.angle_beta   90.00
_cell.angle_gamma   90.00
#
_symmetry.space_group_name_H-M   'P 1'
#
loop_
_entity.id
_entity.type
_entity.pdbx_description
1 polymer ?
#
loop_
_entity_poly.entity_id
_entity_poly.type
_entity_poly.pdbx_seq_one_letter_code
_entity_poly.pdbx_strand_id
1 'polypeptide(L)'
;MKHVRIESEGRVIQGQLLGEKVRAEGVTIPVAQVERWLSPVEPSKIVATHLTYRSRVAEYKVAHPPAAPSYFLKPPSSLSAHLEPVVRPSGCRFLNYEGEVAVVIGRRCHGVSISEALDYVRGYTVANDWGVHDFRHADRGSMLRVKGQDGFCPLGPVLVDAADVDPENLTLRTFVNGEEVQHG
;
A
#
# COMPACT_ATOMS: atom_id res chain seq x y z
N MET A 1 -8.65 -9.76 -12.31
CA MET A 1 -8.66 -8.57 -13.17
C MET A 1 -7.89 -7.44 -12.49
N LYS A 2 -7.48 -6.39 -13.22
CA LYS A 2 -6.81 -5.19 -12.68
C LYS A 2 -7.81 -4.03 -12.57
N HIS A 3 -8.39 -3.83 -11.40
CA HIS A 3 -9.37 -2.78 -11.13
C HIS A 3 -8.69 -1.44 -10.84
N VAL A 4 -9.26 -0.36 -11.34
CA VAL A 4 -8.75 1.01 -11.15
C VAL A 4 -9.86 1.97 -10.76
N ARG A 5 -9.47 3.04 -10.07
CA ARG A 5 -10.29 4.21 -9.83
C ARG A 5 -9.52 5.43 -10.35
N ILE A 6 -10.16 6.22 -11.18
CA ILE A 6 -9.59 7.46 -11.74
C ILE A 6 -10.62 8.57 -11.66
N GLU A 7 -10.16 9.80 -11.79
CA GLU A 7 -10.98 10.97 -12.02
C GLU A 7 -10.77 11.43 -13.48
N SER A 8 -11.86 11.72 -14.19
CA SER A 8 -11.85 12.28 -15.53
C SER A 8 -13.11 13.11 -15.74
N GLU A 9 -12.96 14.29 -16.34
CA GLU A 9 -14.04 15.27 -16.53
C GLU A 9 -14.78 15.60 -15.21
N GLY A 10 -14.05 15.64 -14.10
CA GLY A 10 -14.59 15.90 -12.75
C GLY A 10 -15.46 14.78 -12.17
N ARG A 11 -15.38 13.56 -12.72
CA ARG A 11 -16.13 12.38 -12.24
C ARG A 11 -15.20 11.27 -11.84
N VAL A 12 -15.56 10.56 -10.77
CA VAL A 12 -14.90 9.32 -10.37
C VAL A 12 -15.38 8.18 -11.26
N ILE A 13 -14.45 7.52 -11.93
CA ILE A 13 -14.69 6.40 -12.83
C ILE A 13 -14.04 5.15 -12.22
N GLN A 14 -14.83 4.07 -12.12
CA GLN A 14 -14.33 2.74 -11.77
C GLN A 14 -14.20 1.90 -13.03
N GLY A 15 -13.05 1.26 -13.23
CA GLY A 15 -12.77 0.55 -14.47
C GLY A 15 -11.73 -0.54 -14.34
N GLN A 16 -11.26 -1.00 -15.48
CA GLN A 16 -10.21 -2.00 -15.60
C GLN A 16 -9.04 -1.48 -16.42
N LEU A 17 -7.81 -1.73 -15.95
CA LEU A 17 -6.60 -1.45 -16.69
C LEU A 17 -6.29 -2.60 -17.66
N LEU A 18 -6.28 -2.31 -18.96
CA LEU A 18 -6.00 -3.24 -20.05
C LEU A 18 -4.88 -2.66 -20.92
N GLY A 19 -3.64 -3.08 -20.65
CA GLY A 19 -2.45 -2.48 -21.26
C GLY A 19 -2.35 -1.00 -20.89
N GLU A 20 -2.25 -0.13 -21.89
CA GLU A 20 -2.15 1.33 -21.71
C GLU A 20 -3.52 2.03 -21.76
N LYS A 21 -4.61 1.33 -21.44
CA LYS A 21 -5.97 1.85 -21.50
C LYS A 21 -6.77 1.49 -20.26
N VAL A 22 -7.53 2.45 -19.74
CA VAL A 22 -8.56 2.24 -18.74
C VAL A 22 -9.90 2.07 -19.45
N ARG A 23 -10.59 0.96 -19.19
CA ARG A 23 -11.93 0.69 -19.72
C ARG A 23 -12.96 0.80 -18.60
N ALA A 24 -13.98 1.64 -18.81
CA ALA A 24 -15.06 1.84 -17.85
C ALA A 24 -16.34 2.29 -18.58
N GLU A 25 -17.50 1.73 -18.22
CA GLU A 25 -18.83 2.19 -18.67
C GLU A 25 -18.95 2.50 -20.18
N GLY A 26 -18.34 1.68 -21.04
CA GLY A 26 -18.38 1.86 -22.50
C GLY A 26 -17.38 2.89 -23.05
N VAL A 27 -16.64 3.58 -22.18
CA VAL A 27 -15.54 4.50 -22.51
C VAL A 27 -14.20 3.78 -22.38
N THR A 28 -13.24 4.20 -23.20
CA THR A 28 -11.85 3.77 -23.13
C THR A 28 -10.94 4.99 -23.08
N ILE A 29 -10.20 5.14 -22.00
CA ILE A 29 -9.33 6.28 -21.72
C ILE A 29 -7.89 5.79 -21.82
N PRO A 30 -7.05 6.32 -22.73
CA PRO A 30 -5.62 6.06 -22.71
C PRO A 30 -5.00 6.44 -21.35
N VAL A 31 -4.10 5.64 -20.80
CA VAL A 31 -3.42 5.92 -19.52
C VAL A 31 -2.78 7.31 -19.50
N ALA A 32 -2.18 7.72 -20.62
CA ALA A 32 -1.58 9.04 -20.79
C ALA A 32 -2.58 10.22 -20.74
N GLN A 33 -3.89 9.94 -20.83
CA GLN A 33 -4.97 10.93 -20.77
C GLN A 33 -5.76 10.86 -19.46
N VAL A 34 -5.38 9.98 -18.52
CA VAL A 34 -5.97 9.97 -17.19
C VAL A 34 -5.61 11.26 -16.48
N GLU A 35 -6.60 12.08 -16.15
CA GLU A 35 -6.40 13.37 -15.47
C GLU A 35 -5.85 13.18 -14.06
N ARG A 36 -6.46 12.27 -13.29
CA ARG A 36 -5.98 11.93 -11.95
C ARG A 36 -6.28 10.50 -11.58
N TRP A 37 -5.32 9.85 -10.95
CA TRP A 37 -5.50 8.53 -10.35
C TRP A 37 -6.08 8.66 -8.95
N LEU A 38 -6.85 7.65 -8.54
CA LEU A 38 -7.32 7.48 -7.18
C LEU A 38 -6.76 6.17 -6.62
N SER A 39 -6.72 6.02 -5.30
CA SER A 39 -6.51 4.71 -4.69
C SER A 39 -7.56 3.73 -5.25
N PRO A 40 -7.18 2.50 -5.65
CA PRO A 40 -8.12 1.55 -6.26
C PRO A 40 -9.18 1.04 -5.26
N VAL A 41 -9.03 1.37 -3.97
CA VAL A 41 -9.95 1.01 -2.88
C VAL A 41 -10.12 2.15 -1.87
N GLU A 42 -11.19 2.08 -1.08
CA GLU A 42 -11.52 3.06 -0.02
C GLU A 42 -11.59 2.33 1.33
N PRO A 43 -10.44 2.05 1.96
CA PRO A 43 -10.40 1.27 3.20
C PRO A 43 -10.91 2.11 4.39
N SER A 44 -11.69 1.48 5.27
CA SER A 44 -12.13 2.10 6.53
C SER A 44 -11.04 2.16 7.60
N LYS A 45 -9.99 1.34 7.46
CA LYS A 45 -8.80 1.31 8.31
C LYS A 45 -7.64 0.67 7.53
N ILE A 46 -6.42 1.05 7.87
CA ILE A 46 -5.20 0.47 7.29
C ILE A 46 -4.37 -0.10 8.44
N VAL A 47 -4.07 -1.39 8.36
CA VAL A 47 -3.25 -2.12 9.34
C VAL A 47 -1.94 -2.49 8.65
N ALA A 48 -0.82 -2.02 9.20
CA ALA A 48 0.51 -2.34 8.71
C ALA A 48 1.24 -3.17 9.76
N THR A 49 2.12 -4.06 9.33
CA THR A 49 2.76 -5.07 10.18
C THR A 49 4.24 -4.78 10.32
N HIS A 50 4.78 -4.90 11.53
CA HIS A 50 6.22 -4.74 11.73
C HIS A 50 6.96 -6.05 11.42
N LEU A 51 8.19 -5.92 10.88
CA LEU A 51 9.19 -7.00 10.80
C LEU A 51 8.74 -8.25 10.01
N THR A 52 8.00 -8.07 8.91
CA THR A 52 7.49 -9.19 8.09
C THR A 52 8.49 -9.79 7.11
N TYR A 53 9.61 -9.11 6.83
CA TYR A 53 10.70 -9.67 6.02
C TYR A 53 11.85 -10.15 6.90
N ARG A 54 12.38 -11.35 6.61
CA ARG A 54 13.53 -11.93 7.34
C ARG A 54 14.76 -11.04 7.31
N SER A 55 14.98 -10.31 6.22
CA SER A 55 16.06 -9.32 6.08
C SER A 55 15.99 -8.26 7.20
N ARG A 56 14.78 -7.84 7.58
CA ARG A 56 14.56 -6.86 8.63
C ARG A 56 14.82 -7.40 10.04
N VAL A 57 14.48 -8.67 10.27
CA VAL A 57 14.81 -9.37 11.53
C VAL A 57 16.34 -9.46 11.71
N ALA A 58 17.06 -9.78 10.61
CA ALA A 58 18.51 -9.83 10.59
C ALA A 58 19.15 -8.45 10.81
N GLU A 59 18.66 -7.41 10.12
CA GLU A 59 19.13 -6.01 10.25
C GLU A 59 19.05 -5.53 11.70
N TYR A 60 17.91 -5.73 12.36
CA TYR A 60 17.70 -5.31 13.74
C TYR A 60 18.35 -6.23 14.79
N LYS A 61 19.03 -7.31 14.36
CA LYS A 61 19.65 -8.31 15.25
C LYS A 61 18.67 -8.81 16.33
N VAL A 62 17.41 -9.00 15.94
CA VAL A 62 16.37 -9.43 16.88
C VAL A 62 16.66 -10.88 17.25
N ALA A 63 17.15 -11.09 18.48
CA ALA A 63 17.57 -12.42 18.96
C ALA A 63 16.43 -13.45 18.96
N HIS A 64 15.19 -13.00 19.14
CA HIS A 64 14.00 -13.83 19.09
C HIS A 64 12.88 -13.07 18.35
N PRO A 65 12.45 -13.52 17.15
CA PRO A 65 11.30 -12.92 16.51
C PRO A 65 10.09 -13.02 17.48
N PRO A 66 9.26 -11.98 17.57
CA PRO A 66 8.15 -11.97 18.52
C PRO A 66 7.19 -13.14 18.23
N ALA A 67 6.71 -13.79 19.30
CA ALA A 67 5.82 -14.96 19.18
C ALA A 67 4.48 -14.64 18.51
N ALA A 68 4.08 -13.37 18.50
CA ALA A 68 2.93 -12.86 17.78
C ALA A 68 3.35 -11.68 16.90
N PRO A 69 2.75 -11.52 15.70
CA PRO A 69 3.00 -10.37 14.85
C PRO A 69 2.55 -9.09 15.57
N SER A 70 3.33 -8.02 15.42
CA SER A 70 2.95 -6.69 15.89
C SER A 70 2.51 -5.82 14.71
N TYR A 71 1.63 -4.87 14.98
CA TYR A 71 1.06 -3.99 13.95
C TYR A 71 1.00 -2.54 14.44
N PHE A 72 0.76 -1.64 13.50
CA PHE A 72 0.34 -0.26 13.74
C PHE A 72 -0.78 0.12 12.77
N LEU A 73 -1.41 1.25 13.05
CA LEU A 73 -2.50 1.76 12.23
C LEU A 73 -2.04 2.99 11.45
N LYS A 74 -2.44 3.04 10.18
CA LYS A 74 -2.44 4.28 9.39
C LYS A 74 -3.88 4.77 9.27
N PRO A 75 -4.14 6.07 9.44
CA PRO A 75 -5.47 6.62 9.23
C PRO A 75 -5.81 6.60 7.73
N PRO A 76 -7.09 6.42 7.34
CA PRO A 76 -7.48 6.55 5.93
C PRO A 76 -7.11 7.89 5.30
N SER A 77 -6.96 8.97 6.09
CA SER A 77 -6.48 10.27 5.59
C SER A 77 -5.04 10.23 5.04
N SER A 78 -4.24 9.25 5.43
CA SER A 78 -2.89 9.07 4.90
C SER A 78 -2.86 8.53 3.46
N LEU A 79 -3.99 8.05 2.93
CA LEU A 79 -4.05 7.52 1.57
C LEU A 79 -3.66 8.57 0.53
N SER A 80 -2.87 8.14 -0.44
CA SER A 80 -2.63 8.86 -1.70
C SER A 80 -2.67 7.88 -2.86
N ALA A 81 -2.83 8.42 -4.05
CA ALA A 81 -2.95 7.66 -5.28
C ALA A 81 -1.64 7.60 -6.06
N HIS A 82 -1.64 6.80 -7.12
CA HIS A 82 -0.57 6.78 -8.09
C HIS A 82 -0.31 8.17 -8.68
N LEU A 83 0.97 8.52 -8.87
CA LEU A 83 1.45 9.83 -9.35
C LEU A 83 1.17 11.03 -8.43
N GLU A 84 0.56 10.82 -7.26
CA GLU A 84 0.44 11.91 -6.29
C GLU A 84 1.77 12.16 -5.56
N PRO A 85 2.10 13.43 -5.28
CA PRO A 85 3.33 13.77 -4.59
C PRO A 85 3.25 13.38 -3.11
N VAL A 86 4.37 12.91 -2.58
CA VAL A 86 4.57 12.76 -1.13
C VAL A 86 5.26 14.01 -0.60
N VAL A 87 4.61 14.71 0.32
CA VAL A 87 5.14 15.96 0.86
C VAL A 87 6.19 15.66 1.93
N ARG A 88 7.42 16.14 1.72
CA ARG A 88 8.45 16.14 2.78
C ARG A 88 8.18 17.29 3.75
N PRO A 89 7.93 17.03 5.04
CA PRO A 89 7.71 18.11 6.01
C PRO A 89 8.95 19.00 6.18
N SER A 90 8.72 20.29 6.45
CA SER A 90 9.82 21.23 6.76
C SER A 90 10.63 20.76 7.96
N GLY A 91 11.96 20.82 7.85
CA GLY A 91 12.88 20.37 8.91
C GLY A 91 12.98 18.84 9.07
N CYS A 92 12.26 18.04 8.26
CA CYS A 92 12.39 16.59 8.28
C CYS A 92 13.82 16.18 7.91
N ARG A 93 14.46 15.35 8.74
CA ARG A 93 15.81 14.82 8.46
C ARG A 93 15.72 13.43 7.84
N PHE A 94 14.84 12.59 8.37
CA PHE A 94 14.72 11.18 8.02
C PHE A 94 13.30 10.88 7.53
N LEU A 95 13.07 11.11 6.24
CA LEU A 95 11.88 10.63 5.53
C LEU A 95 12.23 9.29 4.86
N ASN A 96 11.50 8.23 5.18
CA ASN A 96 11.76 6.87 4.71
C ASN A 96 10.59 6.35 3.88
N TYR A 97 10.89 5.65 2.78
CA TYR A 97 9.93 4.86 2.01
C TYR A 97 10.03 3.39 2.40
N GLU A 98 8.94 2.65 2.26
CA GLU A 98 8.88 1.21 2.51
C GLU A 98 7.91 0.62 1.48
N GLY A 99 8.45 0.03 0.41
CA GLY A 99 7.59 -0.66 -0.56
C GLY A 99 6.99 -1.88 0.10
N GLU A 100 5.68 -2.10 -0.09
CA GLU A 100 4.94 -3.21 0.53
C GLU A 100 3.89 -3.81 -0.43
N VAL A 101 3.60 -5.10 -0.22
CA VAL A 101 2.41 -5.74 -0.79
C VAL A 101 1.24 -5.46 0.14
N ALA A 102 0.20 -4.83 -0.39
CA ALA A 102 -1.01 -4.55 0.36
C ALA A 102 -2.11 -5.58 0.07
N VAL A 103 -2.65 -6.15 1.13
CA VAL A 103 -3.77 -7.11 1.08
C VAL A 103 -5.09 -6.37 1.32
N VAL A 104 -6.02 -6.47 0.38
CA VAL A 104 -7.34 -5.84 0.50
C VAL A 104 -8.36 -6.88 0.96
N ILE A 105 -8.92 -6.69 2.15
CA ILE A 105 -9.98 -7.54 2.68
C ILE A 105 -11.32 -7.21 2.01
N GLY A 106 -11.97 -8.21 1.43
CA GLY A 106 -13.24 -8.07 0.69
C GLY A 106 -14.48 -8.45 1.47
N ARG A 107 -14.33 -9.29 2.50
CA ARG A 107 -15.45 -9.81 3.29
C ARG A 107 -15.22 -9.52 4.77
N ARG A 108 -16.29 -9.12 5.48
CA ARG A 108 -16.23 -8.95 6.94
C ARG A 108 -15.88 -10.30 7.57
N CYS A 109 -14.95 -10.28 8.52
CA CYS A 109 -14.39 -11.48 9.12
C CYS A 109 -14.08 -11.27 10.60
N HIS A 110 -14.14 -12.35 11.40
CA HIS A 110 -13.80 -12.35 12.83
C HIS A 110 -13.47 -13.78 13.25
N GLY A 111 -12.35 -13.98 13.97
CA GLY A 111 -11.95 -15.31 14.46
C GLY A 111 -11.65 -16.32 13.34
N VAL A 112 -11.18 -15.84 12.18
CA VAL A 112 -10.89 -16.68 11.01
C VAL A 112 -9.63 -17.52 11.25
N SER A 113 -9.68 -18.79 10.86
CA SER A 113 -8.52 -19.67 10.93
C SER A 113 -7.47 -19.27 9.89
N ILE A 114 -6.20 -19.63 10.10
CA ILE A 114 -5.12 -19.32 9.14
C ILE A 114 -5.43 -19.93 7.76
N SER A 115 -5.97 -21.15 7.72
CA SER A 115 -6.31 -21.85 6.47
C SER A 115 -7.42 -21.19 5.66
N GLU A 116 -8.32 -20.44 6.32
CA GLU A 116 -9.44 -19.74 5.65
C GLU A 116 -9.11 -18.27 5.35
N ALA A 117 -7.98 -17.75 5.85
CA ALA A 117 -7.69 -16.32 5.84
C ALA A 117 -7.71 -15.72 4.41
N LEU A 118 -7.14 -16.44 3.44
CA LEU A 118 -7.07 -15.98 2.05
C LEU A 118 -8.43 -15.92 1.36
N ASP A 119 -9.43 -16.69 1.81
CA ASP A 119 -10.78 -16.64 1.25
C ASP A 119 -11.46 -15.28 1.49
N TYR A 120 -11.00 -14.51 2.48
CA TYR A 120 -11.55 -13.18 2.79
C TYR A 120 -10.87 -12.05 2.02
N VAL A 121 -9.81 -12.34 1.28
CA VAL A 121 -9.05 -11.37 0.50
C VAL A 121 -9.79 -11.08 -0.81
N ARG A 122 -10.07 -9.79 -1.07
CA ARG A 122 -10.58 -9.33 -2.37
C ARG A 122 -9.48 -9.39 -3.42
N GLY A 123 -8.28 -8.98 -3.04
CA GLY A 123 -7.16 -8.85 -3.94
C GLY A 123 -5.96 -8.16 -3.31
N TYR A 124 -4.99 -7.87 -4.16
CA TYR A 124 -3.70 -7.31 -3.79
C TYR A 124 -3.39 -6.05 -4.60
N THR A 125 -2.71 -5.10 -3.97
CA THR A 125 -2.18 -3.88 -4.60
C THR A 125 -0.79 -3.60 -4.04
N VAL A 126 -0.10 -2.62 -4.61
CA VAL A 126 1.17 -2.12 -4.05
C VAL A 126 0.87 -0.96 -3.10
N ALA A 127 1.63 -0.89 -2.01
CA ALA A 127 1.68 0.24 -1.10
C ALA A 127 3.10 0.78 -0.95
N ASN A 128 3.21 2.05 -0.56
CA ASN A 128 4.45 2.62 -0.04
C ASN A 128 4.17 3.17 1.37
N ASP A 129 4.74 2.56 2.40
CA ASP A 129 4.55 2.97 3.79
C ASP A 129 5.57 4.04 4.21
N TRP A 130 5.33 5.27 3.73
CA TRP A 130 6.18 6.40 4.07
C TRP A 130 6.14 6.71 5.56
N GLY A 131 7.28 7.16 6.09
CA GLY A 131 7.35 7.65 7.45
C GLY A 131 8.43 8.69 7.72
N VAL A 132 8.13 9.60 8.66
CA VAL A 132 9.07 10.58 9.20
C VAL A 132 9.68 10.00 10.48
N HIS A 133 10.85 9.39 10.33
CA HIS A 133 11.52 8.65 11.39
C HIS A 133 12.11 9.55 12.49
N ASP A 134 12.17 10.87 12.26
CA ASP A 134 12.46 11.85 13.31
C ASP A 134 11.55 11.69 14.54
N PHE A 135 10.31 11.23 14.36
CA PHE A 135 9.36 11.03 15.47
C PHE A 135 9.42 9.64 16.11
N ARG A 136 10.24 8.72 15.61
CA ARG A 136 10.20 7.30 16.01
C ARG A 136 10.39 7.07 17.51
N HIS A 137 11.27 7.85 18.15
CA HIS A 137 11.47 7.76 19.60
C HIS A 137 10.28 8.31 20.38
N ALA A 138 9.79 9.49 19.99
CA ALA A 138 8.68 10.17 20.66
C ALA A 138 7.32 9.45 20.47
N ASP A 139 7.19 8.66 19.40
CA ASP A 139 5.95 7.99 19.00
C ASP A 139 6.02 6.46 19.19
N ARG A 140 6.95 6.01 20.03
CA ARG A 140 7.19 4.59 20.31
C ARG A 140 5.89 3.93 20.81
N GLY A 141 5.49 2.85 20.14
CA GLY A 141 4.29 2.06 20.48
C GLY A 141 3.02 2.45 19.71
N SER A 142 3.01 3.60 19.02
CA SER A 142 1.87 4.04 18.19
C SER A 142 2.21 4.01 16.69
N MET A 143 3.34 4.63 16.30
CA MET A 143 3.72 4.92 14.91
C MET A 143 2.79 5.86 14.15
N LEU A 144 1.69 6.34 14.73
CA LEU A 144 0.77 7.26 14.07
C LEU A 144 1.43 8.58 13.64
N ARG A 145 2.30 9.18 14.47
CA ARG A 145 3.06 10.39 14.10
C ARG A 145 4.23 10.09 13.18
N VAL A 146 4.68 8.85 13.10
CA VAL A 146 5.71 8.46 12.14
C VAL A 146 5.10 8.22 10.77
N LYS A 147 3.93 7.57 10.71
CA LYS A 147 3.37 6.92 9.52
C LYS A 147 2.02 7.48 9.06
N GLY A 148 1.38 8.35 9.83
CA GLY A 148 -0.03 8.71 9.65
C GLY A 148 -0.31 10.03 8.94
N GLN A 149 0.71 10.72 8.43
CA GLN A 149 0.55 11.98 7.71
C GLN A 149 -0.25 11.80 6.41
N ASP A 150 -0.94 12.85 6.00
CA ASP A 150 -1.65 12.89 4.73
C ASP A 150 -0.69 12.59 3.57
N GLY A 151 -1.12 11.66 2.70
CA GLY A 151 -0.34 11.19 1.56
C GLY A 151 0.80 10.22 1.86
N PHE A 152 1.00 9.76 3.11
CA PHE A 152 2.05 8.79 3.47
C PHE A 152 1.67 7.32 3.22
N CYS A 153 0.52 7.06 2.61
CA CYS A 153 0.10 5.74 2.15
C CYS A 153 -0.27 5.77 0.66
N PRO A 154 0.69 6.01 -0.26
CA PRO A 154 0.46 5.73 -1.67
C PRO A 154 0.01 4.29 -1.85
N LEU A 155 -1.16 4.09 -2.46
CA LEU A 155 -1.79 2.79 -2.68
C LEU A 155 -2.27 2.69 -4.14
N GLY A 156 -1.83 1.66 -4.85
CA GLY A 156 -2.22 1.43 -6.25
C GLY A 156 -1.06 1.09 -7.17
N PRO A 157 -1.16 1.35 -8.50
CA PRO A 157 -2.29 2.01 -9.18
C PRO A 157 -3.54 1.13 -9.35
N VAL A 158 -3.40 -0.19 -9.22
CA VAL A 158 -4.48 -1.14 -9.50
C VAL A 158 -4.69 -2.09 -8.33
N LEU A 159 -5.93 -2.54 -8.15
CA LEU A 159 -6.22 -3.72 -7.36
C LEU A 159 -6.30 -4.94 -8.28
N VAL A 160 -5.45 -5.92 -8.05
CA VAL A 160 -5.49 -7.22 -8.73
C VAL A 160 -6.36 -8.17 -7.94
N ASP A 161 -7.33 -8.84 -8.58
CA ASP A 161 -8.16 -9.84 -7.90
C ASP A 161 -7.32 -10.96 -7.26
N ALA A 162 -7.76 -11.45 -6.10
CA ALA A 162 -7.03 -12.48 -5.36
C ALA A 162 -6.81 -13.76 -6.16
N ALA A 163 -7.78 -14.14 -7.01
CA ALA A 163 -7.68 -15.33 -7.87
C ALA A 163 -6.57 -15.25 -8.93
N ASP A 164 -6.06 -14.05 -9.22
CA ASP A 164 -5.01 -13.82 -10.22
C ASP A 164 -3.61 -13.65 -9.59
N VAL A 165 -3.49 -13.85 -8.27
CA VAL A 165 -2.25 -13.61 -7.52
C VAL A 165 -1.94 -14.83 -6.65
N ASP A 166 -0.73 -15.36 -6.79
CA ASP A 166 -0.15 -16.27 -5.80
C ASP A 166 0.61 -15.43 -4.75
N PRO A 167 0.07 -15.24 -3.54
CA PRO A 167 0.69 -14.38 -2.54
C PRO A 167 2.00 -14.95 -1.96
N GLU A 168 2.28 -16.23 -2.16
CA GLU A 168 3.53 -16.87 -1.70
C GLU A 168 4.68 -16.72 -2.71
N ASN A 169 4.36 -16.25 -3.92
CA ASN A 169 5.31 -16.13 -5.03
C ASN A 169 5.28 -14.73 -5.64
N LEU A 170 5.62 -13.73 -4.83
CA LEU A 170 5.72 -12.33 -5.23
C LEU A 170 7.16 -11.83 -5.09
N THR A 171 7.59 -10.99 -6.03
CA THR A 171 8.83 -10.23 -5.91
C THR A 171 8.50 -8.77 -5.69
N LEU A 172 9.09 -8.20 -4.64
CA LEU A 172 8.91 -6.81 -4.26
C LEU A 172 10.15 -6.00 -4.60
N ARG A 173 9.97 -4.94 -5.39
CA ARG A 173 11.06 -4.04 -5.79
C ARG A 173 10.65 -2.59 -5.57
N THR A 174 11.55 -1.81 -5.00
CA THR A 174 11.39 -0.35 -4.86
C THR A 174 12.52 0.35 -5.60
N PHE A 175 12.17 1.42 -6.32
CA PHE A 175 13.12 2.22 -7.09
C PHE A 175 13.06 3.68 -6.67
N VAL A 176 14.21 4.33 -6.61
CA VAL A 176 14.34 5.78 -6.41
C VAL A 176 15.18 6.33 -7.56
N ASN A 177 14.63 7.25 -8.34
CA ASN A 177 15.30 7.82 -9.52
C ASN A 177 15.83 6.76 -10.51
N GLY A 178 15.14 5.63 -10.61
CA GLY A 178 15.53 4.50 -11.48
C GLY A 178 16.50 3.50 -10.85
N GLU A 179 17.06 3.78 -9.68
CA GLU A 179 17.96 2.87 -8.97
C GLU A 179 17.17 1.94 -8.03
N GLU A 180 17.46 0.64 -8.05
CA GLU A 180 16.85 -0.33 -7.15
C GLU A 180 17.42 -0.19 -5.74
N VAL A 181 16.54 0.06 -4.77
CA VAL A 181 16.89 0.33 -3.37
C VAL A 181 16.29 -0.70 -2.40
N GLN A 182 15.40 -1.55 -2.89
CA GLN A 182 14.78 -2.65 -2.16
C GLN A 182 14.50 -3.79 -3.13
N HIS A 183 14.83 -5.01 -2.70
CA HIS A 183 14.50 -6.26 -3.37
C HIS A 183 14.09 -7.28 -2.30
N GLY A 184 12.92 -7.86 -2.44
CA GLY A 184 12.35 -8.83 -1.50
C GLY A 184 11.56 -9.92 -2.19
#